data_AF-A0A7S1HF58-F1
#
_entry.id   AF-A0A7S1HF58-F1
#
_cell.length_a   1.000
_cell.length_b   1.000
_cell.length_c   1.000
_cell.angle_alpha   90.00
_cell.angle_beta   90.00
_cell.angle_gamma   90.00
#
_symmetry.space_group_name_H-M   'P 1'
#
loop_
_entity.id
_entity.type
_entity.pdbx_description
1 polymer ?
#
loop_
_entity_poly.entity_id
_entity_poly.type
_entity_poly.pdbx_seq_one_letter_code
_entity_poly.pdbx_strand_id
1 'polypeptide(L)'
;GLGRAILPALVLEVALHYVYYHSISHNFSRIFHQFDNKVFFVPPWEVMAVAFFMLNFIYLKFLVIWRVSAAISLMDGLQAPENMRRCVCNNYSFAGFWRSWHSSLHMWIVRYAYLPLGGARARLLAVWPIFLLVGAW
;
A
#
# COMPACT_ATOMS: atom_id res chain seq x y z
N GLY A 1 18.24 0.86 -11.11
CA GLY A 1 18.64 2.14 -11.72
C GLY A 1 17.43 3.05 -11.91
N LEU A 2 17.68 4.35 -12.02
CA LEU A 2 16.70 5.45 -12.09
C LEU A 2 15.54 5.17 -13.09
N GLY A 3 15.85 4.54 -14.23
CA GLY A 3 14.84 4.20 -15.25
C GLY A 3 13.69 3.32 -14.77
N ARG A 4 13.87 2.53 -13.69
CA ARG A 4 12.80 1.72 -13.09
C ARG A 4 11.79 2.55 -12.29
N ALA A 5 12.14 3.78 -11.90
CA ALA A 5 11.26 4.69 -11.17
C ALA A 5 10.43 5.58 -12.11
N ILE A 6 10.95 5.88 -13.29
CA ILE A 6 10.33 6.81 -14.26
C ILE A 6 8.99 6.27 -14.77
N LEU A 7 8.95 5.02 -15.21
CA LEU A 7 7.71 4.45 -15.77
C LEU A 7 6.56 4.44 -14.73
N PRO A 8 6.74 3.93 -13.49
CA PRO A 8 5.72 4.05 -12.45
C PRO A 8 5.31 5.50 -12.13
N ALA A 9 6.25 6.45 -12.19
CA ALA A 9 5.94 7.86 -11.95
C ALA A 9 5.06 8.45 -13.07
N LEU A 10 5.36 8.15 -14.33
CA LEU A 10 4.51 8.56 -15.45
C LEU A 10 3.12 7.92 -15.39
N VAL A 11 3.04 6.64 -15.03
CA VAL A 11 1.75 5.96 -14.82
C VAL A 11 0.97 6.61 -13.68
N LEU A 12 1.63 6.98 -12.59
CA LEU A 12 1.01 7.69 -11.47
C LEU A 12 0.49 9.07 -11.91
N GLU A 13 1.26 9.83 -12.68
CA GLU A 13 0.84 11.14 -13.21
C GLU A 13 -0.38 11.02 -14.11
N VAL A 14 -0.38 10.08 -15.06
CA VAL A 14 -1.56 9.80 -15.89
C VAL A 14 -2.74 9.39 -15.02
N ALA A 15 -2.54 8.51 -14.03
CA ALA A 15 -3.60 8.08 -13.13
C ALA A 15 -4.18 9.24 -12.31
N LEU A 16 -3.36 10.22 -11.90
CA LEU A 16 -3.82 11.42 -11.18
C LEU A 16 -4.71 12.32 -12.04
N HIS A 17 -4.41 12.45 -13.33
CA HIS A 17 -5.15 13.33 -14.25
C HIS A 17 -6.44 12.70 -14.77
N TYR A 18 -6.45 11.38 -14.99
CA TYR A 18 -7.56 10.70 -15.66
C TYR A 18 -8.41 9.86 -14.72
N VAL A 19 -7.95 9.57 -13.50
CA VAL A 19 -8.66 8.69 -12.59
C VAL A 19 -8.98 9.42 -11.29
N TYR A 20 -10.22 9.92 -11.22
CA TYR A 20 -10.71 10.76 -10.13
C TYR A 20 -11.01 10.03 -8.80
N TYR A 21 -10.54 8.78 -8.59
CA TYR A 21 -10.84 8.02 -7.37
C TYR A 21 -10.42 8.78 -6.10
N HIS A 22 -9.35 9.58 -6.16
CA HIS A 22 -8.88 10.32 -4.99
C HIS A 22 -9.89 11.42 -4.61
N SER A 23 -10.38 12.18 -5.60
CA SER A 23 -11.42 13.18 -5.42
C SER A 23 -12.74 12.56 -4.95
N ILE A 24 -13.13 11.42 -5.53
CA ILE A 24 -14.33 10.66 -5.14
C ILE A 24 -14.20 10.18 -3.69
N SER A 25 -13.05 9.63 -3.29
CA SER A 25 -12.82 9.16 -1.92
C SER A 25 -12.86 10.29 -0.88
N HIS A 26 -12.36 11.47 -1.23
CA HIS A 26 -12.33 12.61 -0.31
C HIS A 26 -13.70 13.28 -0.14
N ASN A 27 -14.55 13.14 -1.16
CA ASN A 27 -15.94 13.62 -1.14
C ASN A 27 -16.93 12.49 -0.85
N PHE A 28 -16.47 11.32 -0.42
CA PHE A 28 -17.31 10.13 -0.26
C PHE A 28 -18.47 10.40 0.70
N SER A 29 -18.24 11.08 1.85
CA SER A 29 -19.33 11.46 2.76
C SER A 29 -20.36 12.40 2.09
N ARG A 30 -19.91 13.36 1.28
CA ARG A 30 -20.79 14.30 0.58
C ARG A 30 -21.60 13.59 -0.51
N ILE A 31 -21.01 12.65 -1.24
CA ILE A 31 -21.71 11.87 -2.27
C ILE A 31 -22.86 11.05 -1.64
N PHE A 32 -22.67 10.50 -0.44
CA PHE A 32 -23.71 9.75 0.27
C PHE A 32 -24.77 10.64 0.94
N HIS A 33 -24.46 11.92 1.22
CA HIS A 33 -25.35 12.83 1.96
C HIS A 33 -26.01 13.95 1.13
N GLN A 34 -25.55 14.25 -0.10
CA GLN A 34 -25.88 15.52 -0.78
C GLN A 34 -27.03 15.45 -1.81
N PHE A 35 -27.65 14.28 -2.03
CA PHE A 35 -28.83 14.18 -2.90
C PHE A 35 -30.12 14.03 -2.08
N ASP A 36 -30.56 15.17 -1.53
CA ASP A 36 -31.97 15.48 -1.28
C ASP A 36 -32.74 14.54 -0.34
N ASN A 37 -32.24 14.33 0.89
CA ASN A 37 -32.90 13.55 1.96
C ASN A 37 -33.33 12.11 1.57
N LYS A 38 -32.86 11.61 0.43
CA LYS A 38 -33.01 10.22 -0.01
C LYS A 38 -31.63 9.59 0.13
N VAL A 39 -31.51 8.65 1.04
CA VAL A 39 -30.31 7.81 1.15
C VAL A 39 -30.16 7.09 -0.20
N PHE A 40 -29.25 7.57 -1.05
CA PHE A 40 -28.93 6.89 -2.29
C PHE A 40 -28.19 5.61 -1.91
N PHE A 41 -28.76 4.46 -2.25
CA PHE A 41 -28.05 3.19 -2.09
C PHE A 41 -26.94 3.17 -3.13
N VAL A 42 -25.72 3.55 -2.74
CA VAL A 42 -24.54 3.32 -3.57
C VAL A 42 -24.38 1.81 -3.64
N PRO A 43 -24.48 1.23 -4.84
CA PRO A 43 -24.48 -0.20 -4.93
C PRO A 43 -23.11 -0.79 -4.56
N PRO A 44 -23.05 -2.01 -4.01
CA PRO A 44 -21.81 -2.60 -3.50
C PRO A 44 -20.67 -2.62 -4.52
N TRP A 45 -20.96 -2.81 -5.81
CA TRP A 45 -19.93 -2.84 -6.86
C TRP A 45 -19.23 -1.50 -7.06
N GLU A 46 -19.92 -0.37 -6.88
CA GLU A 46 -19.32 0.96 -6.98
C GLU A 46 -18.36 1.20 -5.80
N VAL A 47 -18.78 0.82 -4.59
CA VAL A 47 -17.91 0.89 -3.40
C VAL A 47 -16.67 0.02 -3.58
N MET A 48 -16.84 -1.20 -4.11
CA MET A 48 -15.72 -2.10 -4.41
C MET A 48 -14.79 -1.53 -5.48
N ALA A 49 -15.33 -0.91 -6.54
CA ALA A 49 -14.52 -0.29 -7.58
C ALA A 49 -13.69 0.87 -7.02
N VAL A 50 -14.28 1.76 -6.24
CA VAL A 50 -13.57 2.87 -5.58
C VAL A 50 -12.47 2.32 -4.66
N ALA A 51 -12.76 1.33 -3.82
CA ALA A 51 -11.78 0.72 -2.93
C ALA A 51 -10.62 0.07 -3.70
N PHE A 52 -10.92 -0.64 -4.80
CA PHE A 52 -9.92 -1.28 -5.66
C PHE A 52 -8.99 -0.26 -6.32
N PHE A 53 -9.53 0.79 -6.94
CA PHE A 53 -8.73 1.83 -7.57
C PHE A 53 -7.90 2.62 -6.56
N MET A 54 -8.47 2.92 -5.38
CA MET A 54 -7.74 3.56 -4.29
C MET A 54 -6.55 2.72 -3.82
N LEU A 55 -6.72 1.40 -3.68
CA LEU A 55 -5.64 0.51 -3.28
C LEU A 55 -4.51 0.46 -4.31
N ASN A 56 -4.86 0.44 -5.61
CA ASN A 56 -3.87 0.50 -6.70
C ASN A 56 -3.15 1.86 -6.76
N PHE A 57 -3.85 2.95 -6.46
CA PHE A 57 -3.22 4.27 -6.37
C PHE A 57 -2.22 4.37 -5.23
N ILE A 58 -2.60 3.92 -4.04
CA ILE A 58 -1.71 3.92 -2.88
C ILE A 58 -0.48 3.05 -3.20
N TYR A 59 -0.66 1.92 -3.87
CA TYR A 59 0.44 1.08 -4.35
C TYR A 59 1.37 1.85 -5.29
N LEU A 60 0.85 2.50 -6.34
CA LEU A 60 1.67 3.27 -7.29
C LEU A 60 2.42 4.42 -6.60
N LYS A 61 1.75 5.15 -5.71
CA LYS A 61 2.35 6.23 -4.92
C LYS A 61 3.56 5.73 -4.13
N PHE A 62 3.39 4.64 -3.37
CA PHE A 62 4.49 4.09 -2.59
C PHE A 62 5.56 3.44 -3.48
N LEU A 63 5.19 2.78 -4.58
CA LEU A 63 6.13 2.23 -5.55
C LEU A 63 7.07 3.31 -6.08
N VAL A 64 6.55 4.49 -6.41
CA VAL A 64 7.36 5.63 -6.85
C VAL A 64 8.29 6.10 -5.73
N ILE A 65 7.76 6.36 -4.53
CA ILE A 65 8.54 6.82 -3.37
C ILE A 65 9.72 5.87 -3.10
N TRP A 66 9.46 4.58 -2.97
CA TRP A 66 10.50 3.60 -2.66
C TRP A 66 11.52 3.42 -3.77
N ARG A 67 11.10 3.49 -5.05
CA ARG A 67 12.03 3.37 -6.17
C ARG A 67 12.92 4.60 -6.32
N VAL A 68 12.41 5.79 -6.01
CA VAL A 68 13.21 7.02 -5.96
C VAL A 68 14.23 6.93 -4.82
N SER A 69 13.81 6.56 -3.61
CA SER A 69 14.75 6.36 -2.49
C SER A 69 15.83 5.32 -2.81
N ALA A 70 15.45 4.19 -3.42
CA ALA A 70 16.40 3.16 -3.82
C ALA A 70 17.36 3.64 -4.92
N ALA A 71 16.92 4.51 -5.82
CA ALA A 71 17.77 5.09 -6.84
C ALA A 71 18.78 6.09 -6.25
N ILE A 72 18.38 6.87 -5.24
CA ILE A 72 19.28 7.74 -4.48
C ILE A 72 20.32 6.91 -3.74
N SER A 73 19.92 5.86 -3.02
CA SER A 73 20.87 4.96 -2.35
C SER A 73 21.89 4.35 -3.32
N LEU A 74 21.46 4.03 -4.54
CA LEU A 74 22.35 3.48 -5.57
C LEU A 74 23.40 4.49 -6.04
N MET A 75 23.10 5.80 -6.01
CA MET A 75 24.08 6.85 -6.30
C MET A 75 25.22 6.86 -5.28
N ASP A 76 24.92 6.52 -4.02
CA ASP A 76 25.90 6.34 -2.94
C ASP A 76 26.58 4.96 -2.96
N GLY A 77 26.33 4.13 -4.00
CA GLY A 77 26.84 2.76 -4.09
C GLY A 77 26.13 1.76 -3.17
N LEU A 78 25.05 2.16 -2.49
CA LEU A 78 24.28 1.31 -1.59
C LEU A 78 23.11 0.64 -2.32
N GLN A 79 22.96 -0.66 -2.16
CA GLN A 79 21.82 -1.40 -2.69
C GLN A 79 20.70 -1.51 -1.66
N ALA A 80 19.71 -0.63 -1.78
CA ALA A 80 18.50 -0.71 -0.96
C ALA A 80 17.64 -1.93 -1.35
N PRO A 81 17.00 -2.62 -0.36
CA PRO A 81 16.08 -3.71 -0.65
C PRO A 81 14.83 -3.22 -1.40
N GLU A 82 14.35 -3.99 -2.37
CA GLU A 82 13.11 -3.69 -3.09
C GLU A 82 11.89 -3.87 -2.17
N ASN A 83 11.16 -2.77 -1.96
CA ASN A 83 10.02 -2.73 -1.05
C ASN A 83 8.72 -3.25 -1.67
N MET A 84 8.45 -2.89 -2.92
CA MET A 84 7.20 -3.21 -3.62
C MET A 84 7.43 -4.33 -4.63
N ARG A 85 7.49 -5.56 -4.13
CA ARG A 85 7.93 -6.72 -4.91
C ARG A 85 6.89 -7.27 -5.86
N ARG A 86 5.60 -7.05 -5.56
CA ARG A 86 4.48 -7.51 -6.36
C ARG A 86 3.41 -6.43 -6.44
N CYS A 87 2.73 -6.38 -7.58
CA CYS A 87 1.52 -5.58 -7.72
C CYS A 87 0.43 -6.13 -6.80
N VAL A 88 -0.41 -5.24 -6.28
CA VAL A 88 -1.59 -5.60 -5.47
C VAL A 88 -2.40 -6.71 -6.12
N CYS A 89 -2.65 -6.56 -7.42
CA CYS A 89 -3.45 -7.48 -8.23
C CYS A 89 -2.76 -8.82 -8.54
N ASN A 90 -1.49 -8.99 -8.18
CA ASN A 90 -0.68 -10.19 -8.43
C ASN A 90 -0.28 -10.92 -7.13
N ASN A 91 -1.14 -10.85 -6.11
CA ASN A 91 -0.95 -11.54 -4.83
C ASN A 91 -1.91 -12.72 -4.69
N TYR A 92 -1.37 -13.90 -4.39
CA TYR A 92 -2.14 -15.15 -4.22
C TYR A 92 -2.62 -15.38 -2.78
N SER A 93 -2.18 -14.56 -1.82
CA SER A 93 -2.58 -14.67 -0.42
C SER A 93 -2.37 -13.34 0.31
N PHE A 94 -3.16 -13.12 1.36
CA PHE A 94 -3.01 -11.96 2.25
C PHE A 94 -1.62 -11.90 2.90
N ALA A 95 -1.09 -13.05 3.35
CA ALA A 95 0.25 -13.10 3.91
C ALA A 95 1.33 -12.73 2.87
N GLY A 96 1.15 -13.15 1.61
CA GLY A 96 2.04 -12.77 0.51
C GLY A 96 1.99 -11.26 0.20
N PHE A 97 0.79 -10.68 0.24
CA PHE A 97 0.60 -9.23 0.10
C PHE A 97 1.41 -8.45 1.13
N TRP A 98 1.22 -8.72 2.43
CA TRP A 98 1.93 -8.00 3.50
C TRP A 98 3.46 -8.18 3.44
N ARG A 99 3.95 -9.35 3.04
CA ARG A 99 5.39 -9.58 2.85
C ARG A 99 6.00 -8.80 1.68
N SER A 100 5.18 -8.49 0.67
CA SER A 100 5.63 -7.92 -0.61
C SER A 100 5.35 -6.43 -0.77
N TRP A 101 4.46 -5.85 0.05
CA TRP A 101 4.08 -4.44 0.01
C TRP A 101 5.17 -3.52 0.59
N HIS A 102 5.66 -3.79 1.79
CA HIS A 102 6.76 -3.02 2.40
C HIS A 102 7.81 -3.99 2.91
N SER A 103 8.57 -4.56 1.98
CA SER A 103 9.44 -5.70 2.29
C SER A 103 10.54 -5.37 3.30
N SER A 104 11.14 -4.18 3.26
CA SER A 104 12.14 -3.78 4.26
C SER A 104 11.55 -3.70 5.67
N LEU A 105 10.37 -3.11 5.83
CA LEU A 105 9.64 -3.07 7.10
C LEU A 105 9.29 -4.50 7.56
N HIS A 106 8.84 -5.35 6.65
CA HIS A 106 8.58 -6.76 6.98
C HIS A 106 9.84 -7.46 7.51
N MET A 107 11.00 -7.27 6.87
CA MET A 107 12.27 -7.82 7.34
C MET A 107 12.64 -7.28 8.73
N TRP A 108 12.45 -5.99 8.95
CA TRP A 108 12.70 -5.36 10.24
C TRP A 108 11.78 -5.92 11.33
N ILE A 109 10.48 -6.01 11.07
CA ILE A 109 9.49 -6.61 11.98
C ILE A 109 9.87 -8.05 12.30
N VAL A 110 10.21 -8.86 11.29
CA VAL A 110 10.60 -10.26 11.51
C VAL A 110 11.81 -10.36 12.44
N ARG A 111 12.85 -9.56 12.16
CA ARG A 111 14.12 -9.62 12.89
C ARG A 111 14.06 -9.03 14.29
N TYR A 112 13.36 -7.91 14.46
CA TYR A 112 13.44 -7.08 15.67
C TYR A 112 12.17 -7.07 16.52
N ALA A 113 11.03 -7.57 16.01
CA ALA A 113 9.81 -7.70 16.80
C ALA A 113 9.34 -9.16 16.90
N TYR A 114 9.15 -9.84 15.78
CA TYR A 114 8.56 -11.18 15.74
C TYR A 114 9.47 -12.26 16.34
N LEU A 115 10.75 -12.32 15.95
CA LEU A 115 11.69 -13.30 16.50
C LEU A 115 11.91 -13.13 18.02
N PRO A 116 12.13 -11.91 18.56
CA PRO A 116 12.22 -11.69 20.00
C PRO A 116 10.96 -12.11 20.78
N LEU A 117 9.76 -12.00 20.19
CA LEU A 117 8.50 -12.41 20.80
C LEU A 117 8.23 -13.93 20.72
N GLY A 118 9.24 -14.75 20.40
CA GLY A 118 9.14 -16.22 20.35
C GLY A 118 8.78 -16.79 18.97
N GLY A 119 8.68 -15.94 17.95
CA GLY A 119 8.53 -16.32 16.55
C GLY A 119 7.41 -17.33 16.31
N ALA A 120 7.74 -18.44 15.64
CA ALA A 120 6.76 -19.47 15.28
C ALA A 120 6.12 -20.16 16.50
N ARG A 121 6.83 -20.27 17.63
CA ARG A 121 6.36 -20.98 18.83
C ARG A 121 5.26 -20.20 19.56
N ALA A 122 5.31 -18.87 19.49
CA ALA A 122 4.34 -17.97 20.12
C ALA A 122 3.60 -17.12 19.08
N ARG A 123 3.30 -17.69 17.90
CA ARG A 123 2.83 -16.93 16.74
C ARG A 123 1.63 -16.03 17.03
N LEU A 124 0.61 -16.54 17.70
CA LEU A 124 -0.59 -15.75 18.01
C LEU A 124 -0.27 -14.60 18.97
N LEU A 125 0.53 -14.86 20.00
CA LEU A 125 0.94 -13.86 20.98
C LEU A 125 1.88 -12.80 20.40
N ALA A 126 2.73 -13.18 19.45
CA ALA A 126 3.66 -12.26 18.78
C ALA A 126 2.98 -11.37 17.74
N VAL A 127 1.94 -11.87 17.07
CA VAL A 127 1.31 -11.17 15.93
C VAL A 127 0.46 -9.98 16.39
N TRP A 128 -0.32 -10.09 17.47
CA TRP A 128 -1.18 -8.99 17.92
C TRP A 128 -0.43 -7.71 18.33
N PRO A 129 0.64 -7.77 19.16
CA PRO A 129 1.43 -6.59 19.50
C PRO A 129 2.09 -5.95 18.27
N ILE A 130 2.51 -6.77 17.29
CA ILE A 130 3.10 -6.26 16.04
C ILE A 130 2.05 -5.49 15.22
N PHE A 131 0.84 -6.02 15.08
CA PHE A 131 -0.23 -5.30 14.38
C PHE A 131 -0.60 -4.00 15.08
N LEU A 132 -0.62 -3.97 16.41
CA LEU A 132 -0.86 -2.75 17.18
C LEU A 132 0.27 -1.73 17.00
N LEU A 133 1.53 -2.17 17.05
CA LEU A 133 2.70 -1.32 16.82
C LEU A 133 2.67 -0.69 15.42
N VAL A 134 2.42 -1.50 14.39
CA VAL A 134 2.34 -1.03 13.00
C VAL A 134 1.14 -0.12 12.78
N GLY A 135 0.01 -0.35 13.46
CA GLY A 135 -1.16 0.52 13.38
C GLY A 135 -0.99 1.84 14.12
N ALA A 136 -0.12 1.90 15.14
CA ALA A 136 0.17 3.11 15.90
C ALA A 136 1.23 4.01 15.25
N TRP A 137 2.08 3.44 14.39
CA TRP A 137 3.10 4.15 13.62
C TRP A 137 2.51 4.81 12.36
#